data_AF-A0A9X3F1E5-F1
#
_entry.id   AF-A0A9X3F1E5-F1
#
_cell.length_a   1.000
_cell.length_b   1.000
_cell.length_c   1.000
_cell.angle_alpha   90.00
_cell.angle_beta   90.00
_cell.angle_gamma   90.00
#
_symmetry.space_group_name_H-M   'P 1'
#
loop_
_entity.id
_entity.type
_entity.pdbx_description
1 polymer ?
#
loop_
_entity_poly.entity_id
_entity_poly.type
_entity_poly.pdbx_seq_one_letter_code
_entity_poly.pdbx_strand_id
1 'polypeptide(L)'
;MIAALAPGLAWWSDHLCFGRIGGAYTHALLPLPHSEEAVKHVVGRVKEVQARLGRELVLENVATYARLPDDALAEPAFVRTVVEEADCGLLLDVGNVVVNAHNHGLDPEAYVDALPLARVREIHVAGHRPRGPLLLDDHTGPVPERVWSLYRRTIRKAGRAIPTIVEWETDVPPIEDLLVEVARARCESARALEGLGCG
;
A
#
# COMPACT_ATOMS: atom_id res chain seq x y z
N MET A 1 7.22 -26.09 2.71
CA MET A 1 8.02 -25.86 3.93
C MET A 1 8.34 -24.37 3.95
N ILE A 2 7.57 -23.56 4.70
CA ILE A 2 7.89 -22.13 4.82
C ILE A 2 9.16 -22.08 5.67
N ALA A 3 10.25 -21.60 5.09
CA ALA A 3 11.50 -21.41 5.81
C ALA A 3 11.20 -20.55 7.05
N ALA A 4 11.73 -20.94 8.22
CA ALA A 4 11.68 -20.09 9.39
C ALA A 4 12.24 -18.72 8.99
N LEU A 5 11.43 -17.67 9.14
CA LEU A 5 11.85 -16.30 8.81
C LEU A 5 13.15 -15.99 9.56
N ALA A 6 14.12 -15.40 8.84
CA ALA A 6 15.45 -15.16 9.38
C ALA A 6 15.38 -14.35 10.69
N PRO A 7 16.21 -14.67 11.70
CA PRO A 7 16.32 -13.85 12.91
C PRO A 7 16.66 -12.40 12.56
N GLY A 8 15.89 -11.45 13.09
CA GLY A 8 16.09 -10.00 12.88
C GLY A 8 15.22 -9.36 11.80
N LEU A 9 14.38 -10.12 11.09
CA LEU A 9 13.38 -9.53 10.18
C LEU A 9 12.34 -8.73 10.97
N ALA A 10 12.19 -7.44 10.66
CA ALA A 10 11.30 -6.53 11.38
C ALA A 10 9.81 -6.78 11.05
N TRP A 11 9.50 -7.04 9.78
CA TRP A 11 8.19 -7.49 9.30
C TRP A 11 8.35 -8.19 7.95
N TRP A 12 7.28 -8.82 7.49
CA TRP A 12 7.15 -9.37 6.15
C TRP A 12 5.78 -8.98 5.61
N SER A 13 5.72 -8.69 4.32
CA SER A 13 4.51 -8.24 3.65
C SER A 13 4.08 -9.17 2.50
N ASP A 14 2.80 -9.07 2.16
CA ASP A 14 2.22 -9.64 0.94
C ASP A 14 1.04 -8.77 0.50
N HIS A 15 0.57 -8.95 -0.73
CA HIS A 15 -0.44 -8.12 -1.36
C HIS A 15 -1.85 -8.54 -0.96
N LEU A 16 -2.76 -7.57 -0.82
CA LEU A 16 -4.21 -7.79 -0.65
C LEU A 16 -4.86 -8.13 -2.01
N CYS A 17 -4.34 -9.25 -2.51
CA CYS A 17 -4.40 -9.82 -3.84
C CYS A 17 -5.43 -10.90 -4.14
N PHE A 18 -5.80 -11.11 -5.41
CA PHE A 18 -5.87 -12.47 -5.94
C PHE A 18 -5.06 -12.62 -7.23
N GLY A 19 -4.54 -13.83 -7.48
CA GLY A 19 -3.70 -14.12 -8.65
C GLY A 19 -4.07 -15.43 -9.35
N ARG A 20 -5.27 -15.98 -9.10
CA ARG A 20 -5.71 -17.25 -9.66
C ARG A 20 -7.19 -17.24 -9.99
N ILE A 21 -7.55 -17.59 -11.22
CA ILE A 21 -8.94 -17.73 -11.69
C ILE A 21 -9.10 -19.07 -12.39
N GLY A 22 -10.13 -19.84 -12.05
CA GLY A 22 -10.46 -21.09 -12.78
C GLY A 22 -9.33 -22.12 -12.82
N GLY A 23 -8.45 -22.11 -11.81
CA GLY A 23 -7.29 -22.99 -11.75
C GLY A 23 -6.02 -22.45 -12.40
N ALA A 24 -6.08 -21.38 -13.21
CA ALA A 24 -4.94 -20.75 -13.86
C ALA A 24 -4.39 -19.57 -13.03
N TYR A 25 -3.07 -19.46 -12.96
CA TYR A 25 -2.39 -18.33 -12.33
C TYR A 25 -2.30 -17.15 -13.28
N THR A 26 -2.57 -15.95 -12.78
CA THR A 26 -2.33 -14.69 -13.48
C THR A 26 -0.98 -14.14 -13.04
N HIS A 27 -0.28 -13.47 -13.95
CA HIS A 27 0.93 -12.70 -13.62
C HIS A 27 0.61 -11.29 -13.10
N ALA A 28 -0.68 -10.97 -12.99
CA ALA A 28 -1.17 -9.69 -12.49
C ALA A 28 -1.74 -9.85 -11.08
N LEU A 29 -1.55 -8.80 -10.27
CA LEU A 29 -2.25 -8.60 -9.01
C LEU A 29 -3.67 -8.10 -9.32
N LEU A 30 -4.68 -8.92 -9.02
CA LEU A 30 -6.08 -8.59 -9.35
C LEU A 30 -6.85 -8.13 -8.10
N PRO A 31 -7.76 -7.13 -8.23
CA PRO A 31 -8.48 -6.57 -7.09
C PRO A 31 -9.39 -7.61 -6.45
N LEU A 32 -9.43 -7.69 -5.12
CA LEU A 32 -10.47 -8.47 -4.44
C LEU A 32 -11.82 -7.73 -4.49
N PRO A 33 -12.96 -8.44 -4.52
CA PRO A 33 -14.25 -7.79 -4.37
C PRO A 33 -14.34 -7.23 -2.96
N HIS A 34 -14.78 -5.99 -2.81
CA HIS A 34 -14.88 -5.32 -1.51
C HIS A 34 -16.16 -5.75 -0.78
N SER A 35 -16.32 -7.05 -0.54
CA SER A 35 -17.49 -7.67 0.08
C SER A 35 -17.19 -8.22 1.48
N GLU A 36 -18.22 -8.41 2.30
CA GLU A 36 -18.07 -9.06 3.61
C GLU A 36 -17.54 -10.50 3.51
N GLU A 37 -17.88 -11.20 2.42
CA GLU A 37 -17.37 -12.55 2.16
C GLU A 37 -15.85 -12.54 1.94
N ALA A 38 -15.38 -11.58 1.13
CA ALA A 38 -13.95 -11.40 0.90
C ALA A 38 -13.21 -11.02 2.19
N VAL A 39 -13.80 -10.15 3.03
CA VAL A 39 -13.24 -9.82 4.36
C VAL A 39 -13.07 -11.10 5.19
N LYS A 40 -14.14 -11.89 5.37
CA LYS A 40 -14.11 -13.14 6.15
C LYS A 40 -13.06 -14.11 5.62
N HIS A 41 -12.97 -14.22 4.29
CA HIS A 41 -11.98 -15.07 3.65
C HIS A 41 -10.55 -14.61 3.97
N VAL A 42 -10.22 -13.35 3.68
CA VAL A 42 -8.88 -12.79 3.88
C VAL A 42 -8.48 -12.84 5.36
N VAL A 43 -9.35 -12.41 6.27
CA VAL A 43 -9.11 -12.45 7.72
C VAL A 43 -8.76 -13.87 8.19
N GLY A 44 -9.51 -14.88 7.72
CA GLY A 44 -9.22 -16.29 8.02
C GLY A 44 -7.84 -16.73 7.52
N ARG A 45 -7.49 -16.35 6.28
CA ARG A 45 -6.18 -16.66 5.67
C ARG A 45 -5.03 -16.01 6.41
N VAL A 46 -5.15 -14.72 6.75
CA VAL A 46 -4.13 -13.98 7.51
C VAL A 46 -3.94 -14.63 8.88
N LYS A 47 -5.01 -14.92 9.63
CA LYS A 47 -4.92 -15.57 10.93
C LYS A 47 -4.23 -16.93 10.86
N GLU A 48 -4.54 -17.75 9.86
CA GLU A 48 -3.88 -19.05 9.66
C GLU A 48 -2.39 -18.90 9.38
N VAL A 49 -2.02 -17.94 8.54
CA VAL A 49 -0.62 -17.64 8.20
C VAL A 49 0.13 -17.15 9.43
N GLN A 50 -0.40 -16.17 10.17
CA GLN A 50 0.23 -15.64 11.37
C GLN A 50 0.37 -16.73 12.46
N ALA A 51 -0.63 -17.60 12.63
CA ALA A 51 -0.57 -18.72 13.57
C ALA A 51 0.52 -19.73 13.20
N ARG A 52 0.77 -19.95 11.91
CA ARG A 52 1.84 -20.85 11.44
C ARG A 52 3.23 -20.24 11.55
N LEU A 53 3.37 -18.95 11.31
CA LEU A 53 4.67 -18.27 11.28
C LEU A 53 5.06 -17.63 12.63
N GLY A 54 4.09 -17.45 13.54
CA GLY A 54 4.31 -16.82 14.85
C GLY A 54 4.75 -15.35 14.74
N ARG A 55 4.29 -14.65 13.70
CA ARG A 55 4.66 -13.26 13.37
C ARG A 55 3.47 -12.52 12.78
N GLU A 56 3.44 -11.20 13.00
CA GLU A 56 2.50 -10.29 12.32
C GLU A 56 2.78 -10.32 10.81
N LEU A 57 1.72 -10.44 10.01
CA LEU A 57 1.76 -10.22 8.56
C LEU A 57 1.43 -8.75 8.29
N VAL A 58 2.06 -8.17 7.27
CA VAL A 58 1.75 -6.84 6.78
C VAL A 58 1.08 -6.96 5.42
N LEU A 59 -0.13 -6.43 5.26
CA LEU A 59 -0.83 -6.48 3.97
C LEU A 59 -0.65 -5.18 3.20
N GLU A 60 -0.49 -5.29 1.89
CA GLU A 60 -0.31 -4.17 0.97
C GLU A 60 -1.56 -3.90 0.11
N ASN A 61 -1.92 -2.63 -0.05
CA ASN A 61 -2.94 -2.21 -1.03
C ASN A 61 -2.35 -2.15 -2.45
N VAL A 62 -3.10 -2.63 -3.43
CA VAL A 62 -2.65 -2.74 -4.82
C VAL A 62 -3.30 -1.71 -5.73
N ALA A 63 -2.64 -1.35 -6.84
CA ALA A 63 -3.28 -0.66 -7.94
C ALA A 63 -4.37 -1.53 -8.58
N THR A 64 -5.48 -0.91 -8.95
CA THR A 64 -6.63 -1.58 -9.52
C THR A 64 -7.12 -0.86 -10.78
N TYR A 65 -7.52 -1.65 -11.77
CA TYR A 65 -7.91 -1.16 -13.10
C TYR A 65 -9.39 -1.45 -13.44
N ALA A 66 -10.09 -2.12 -12.54
CA ALA A 66 -11.50 -2.44 -12.64
C ALA A 66 -12.10 -2.50 -11.23
N ARG A 67 -13.36 -2.08 -11.11
CA ARG A 67 -14.19 -2.40 -9.94
C ARG A 67 -14.91 -3.72 -10.19
N LEU A 68 -15.12 -4.49 -9.13
CA LEU A 68 -15.83 -5.76 -9.24
C LEU A 68 -17.33 -5.55 -8.95
N PRO A 69 -18.22 -6.35 -9.57
CA PRO A 69 -19.66 -6.15 -9.49
C PRO A 69 -20.23 -6.27 -8.06
N ASP A 70 -19.53 -6.98 -7.17
CA ASP A 70 -19.97 -7.26 -5.80
C ASP A 70 -19.31 -6.34 -4.75
N ASP A 71 -18.77 -5.19 -5.16
CA ASP A 71 -18.18 -4.20 -4.26
C ASP A 71 -19.27 -3.56 -3.38
N ALA A 72 -19.37 -4.01 -2.12
CA ALA A 72 -20.31 -3.49 -1.13
C ALA A 72 -19.70 -2.41 -0.23
N LEU A 73 -18.38 -2.42 -0.08
CA LEU A 73 -17.61 -1.47 0.72
C LEU A 73 -16.76 -0.57 -0.18
N ALA A 74 -16.52 0.67 0.28
CA ALA A 74 -15.43 1.46 -0.27
C ALA A 74 -14.10 0.78 0.06
N GLU A 75 -13.13 0.82 -0.86
CA GLU A 75 -11.80 0.21 -0.70
C GLU A 75 -11.12 0.54 0.65
N PRO A 76 -11.03 1.81 1.13
CA PRO A 76 -10.39 2.08 2.42
C PRO A 76 -11.15 1.48 3.61
N ALA A 77 -12.47 1.31 3.50
CA ALA A 77 -13.27 0.60 4.51
C ALA A 77 -13.00 -0.91 4.46
N PHE A 78 -12.90 -1.50 3.28
CA PHE A 78 -12.51 -2.90 3.11
C PHE A 78 -11.12 -3.18 3.72
N VAL A 79 -10.11 -2.38 3.36
CA VAL A 79 -8.74 -2.50 3.90
C VAL A 79 -8.74 -2.33 5.42
N ARG A 80 -9.43 -1.31 5.95
CA ARG A 80 -9.55 -1.10 7.39
C ARG A 80 -10.10 -2.34 8.10
N THR A 81 -11.25 -2.85 7.64
CA THR A 81 -11.91 -3.99 8.26
C THR A 81 -11.02 -5.22 8.24
N VAL A 82 -10.37 -5.52 7.11
CA VAL A 82 -9.44 -6.65 7.00
C VAL A 82 -8.30 -6.51 8.01
N VAL A 83 -7.63 -5.36 8.05
CA VAL A 83 -6.46 -5.13 8.89
C VAL A 83 -6.81 -5.15 10.39
N GLU A 84 -7.95 -4.59 10.77
CA GLU A 84 -8.43 -4.57 12.16
C GLU A 84 -8.91 -5.95 12.62
N GLU A 85 -9.70 -6.67 11.82
CA GLU A 85 -10.24 -7.99 12.20
C GLU A 85 -9.21 -9.11 12.14
N ALA A 86 -8.22 -9.01 11.24
CA ALA A 86 -7.10 -9.94 11.14
C ALA A 86 -6.02 -9.69 12.20
N ASP A 87 -6.07 -8.52 12.85
CA ASP A 87 -5.03 -7.99 13.72
C ASP A 87 -3.64 -8.08 13.08
N CYS A 88 -3.50 -7.44 11.93
CA CYS A 88 -2.28 -7.44 11.13
C CYS A 88 -1.77 -6.00 10.88
N GLY A 89 -0.61 -5.88 10.25
CA GLY A 89 -0.06 -4.60 9.80
C GLY A 89 -0.55 -4.19 8.42
N LEU A 90 -0.34 -2.93 8.06
CA LEU A 90 -0.59 -2.37 6.73
C LEU A 90 0.72 -1.84 6.14
N LEU A 91 1.05 -2.24 4.91
CA LEU A 91 2.01 -1.58 4.04
C LEU A 91 1.17 -0.69 3.13
N LEU A 92 1.31 0.61 3.29
CA LEU A 92 0.52 1.57 2.54
C LEU A 92 1.32 2.04 1.34
N ASP A 93 1.02 1.52 0.17
CA ASP A 93 1.53 2.10 -1.07
C ASP A 93 0.69 3.33 -1.44
N VAL A 94 1.30 4.50 -1.28
CA VAL A 94 0.70 5.81 -1.58
C VAL A 94 0.62 6.04 -3.09
N GLY A 95 1.54 5.47 -3.87
CA GLY A 95 1.48 5.44 -5.34
C GLY A 95 0.20 4.76 -5.81
N ASN A 96 -0.08 3.57 -5.28
CA ASN A 96 -1.33 2.85 -5.54
C ASN A 96 -2.58 3.61 -5.15
N VAL A 97 -2.58 4.37 -4.04
CA VAL A 97 -3.73 5.24 -3.71
C VAL A 97 -3.94 6.33 -4.77
N VAL A 98 -2.87 6.94 -5.29
CA VAL A 98 -2.98 7.95 -6.35
C VAL A 98 -3.49 7.34 -7.66
N VAL A 99 -2.99 6.16 -8.03
CA VAL A 99 -3.44 5.41 -9.21
C VAL A 99 -4.92 5.06 -9.08
N ASN A 100 -5.33 4.47 -7.96
CA ASN A 100 -6.73 4.08 -7.71
C ASN A 100 -7.65 5.31 -7.68
N ALA A 101 -7.22 6.40 -7.06
CA ALA A 101 -8.00 7.63 -7.02
C ALA A 101 -8.23 8.23 -8.41
N HIS A 102 -7.23 8.21 -9.28
CA HIS A 102 -7.38 8.62 -10.67
C HIS A 102 -8.30 7.68 -11.45
N ASN A 103 -8.00 6.38 -11.43
CA ASN A 103 -8.70 5.37 -12.24
C ASN A 103 -10.18 5.24 -11.88
N HIS A 104 -10.52 5.46 -10.60
CA HIS A 104 -11.85 5.22 -10.06
C HIS A 104 -12.60 6.47 -9.64
N GLY A 105 -12.02 7.67 -9.86
CA GLY A 105 -12.63 8.95 -9.53
C GLY A 105 -12.82 9.16 -8.02
N LEU A 106 -11.85 8.74 -7.21
CA LEU A 106 -11.88 8.90 -5.76
C LEU A 106 -11.10 10.13 -5.31
N ASP A 107 -11.35 10.57 -4.08
CA ASP A 107 -10.50 11.53 -3.38
C ASP A 107 -9.37 10.78 -2.63
N PRO A 108 -8.10 10.94 -3.03
CA PRO A 108 -7.00 10.23 -2.38
C PRO A 108 -6.76 10.69 -0.94
N GLU A 109 -7.06 11.94 -0.59
CA GLU A 109 -6.89 12.43 0.78
C GLU A 109 -7.95 11.84 1.71
N ALA A 110 -9.20 11.76 1.24
CA ALA A 110 -10.27 11.07 1.96
C ALA A 110 -9.99 9.56 2.11
N TYR A 111 -9.40 8.94 1.09
CA TYR A 111 -8.97 7.54 1.15
C TYR A 111 -7.98 7.33 2.30
N VAL A 112 -6.88 8.08 2.35
CA VAL A 112 -5.84 7.94 3.40
C VAL A 112 -6.40 8.25 4.78
N ASP A 113 -7.23 9.28 4.91
CA ASP A 113 -7.87 9.65 6.17
C ASP A 113 -8.77 8.54 6.73
N ALA A 114 -9.34 7.72 5.85
CA ALA A 114 -10.21 6.60 6.21
C ALA A 114 -9.45 5.32 6.58
N LEU A 115 -8.11 5.26 6.47
CA LEU A 115 -7.31 4.09 6.82
C LEU A 115 -6.91 4.03 8.30
N PRO A 116 -6.60 2.83 8.85
CA PRO A 116 -6.12 2.67 10.22
C PRO A 116 -4.62 3.02 10.32
N LEU A 117 -4.25 4.31 10.16
CA LEU A 117 -2.85 4.75 10.03
C LEU A 117 -1.91 4.35 11.19
N ALA A 118 -2.46 4.10 12.38
CA ALA A 118 -1.68 3.56 13.50
C ALA A 118 -1.05 2.19 13.20
N ARG A 119 -1.69 1.39 12.34
CA ARG A 119 -1.27 0.04 11.93
C ARG A 119 -0.34 0.03 10.70
N VAL A 120 -0.05 1.18 10.11
CA VAL A 120 0.87 1.27 8.96
C VAL A 120 2.30 1.00 9.41
N ARG A 121 2.90 -0.10 8.95
CA ARG A 121 4.28 -0.50 9.28
C ARG A 121 5.30 0.09 8.32
N GLU A 122 4.90 0.23 7.06
CA GLU A 122 5.76 0.68 5.97
C GLU A 122 4.91 1.47 4.97
N ILE A 123 5.55 2.43 4.27
CA ILE A 123 4.95 3.16 3.17
C ILE A 123 5.78 2.94 1.91
N HIS A 124 5.13 2.69 0.80
CA HIS A 124 5.76 2.75 -0.52
C HIS A 124 5.39 4.03 -1.24
N VAL A 125 6.35 4.55 -1.99
CA VAL A 125 6.19 5.66 -2.91
C VAL A 125 6.85 5.30 -4.23
N ALA A 126 6.11 5.44 -5.32
CA ALA A 126 6.57 5.03 -6.64
C ALA A 126 6.08 5.98 -7.73
N GLY A 127 6.75 5.91 -8.88
CA GLY A 127 6.29 6.52 -10.12
C GLY A 127 5.17 5.72 -10.79
N HIS A 128 4.40 6.38 -11.66
CA HIS A 128 3.37 5.74 -12.47
C HIS A 128 3.29 6.45 -13.83
N ARG A 129 2.81 5.75 -14.86
CA ARG A 129 2.68 6.30 -16.21
C ARG A 129 1.24 6.39 -16.69
N PRO A 130 0.89 7.38 -17.53
CA PRO A 130 -0.40 7.40 -18.20
C PRO A 130 -0.50 6.29 -19.26
N ARG A 131 -1.67 5.64 -19.34
CA ARG A 131 -2.06 4.70 -20.39
C ARG A 131 -3.49 5.01 -20.84
N GLY A 132 -3.60 5.93 -21.80
CA GLY A 132 -4.90 6.44 -22.23
C GLY A 132 -5.58 7.21 -21.09
N PRO A 133 -6.83 6.88 -20.69
CA PRO A 133 -7.50 7.55 -19.58
C PRO A 133 -7.02 7.07 -18.19
N LEU A 134 -6.28 5.96 -18.12
CA LEU A 134 -5.84 5.34 -16.87
C LEU A 134 -4.41 5.77 -16.51
N LEU A 135 -4.09 5.69 -15.22
CA LEU A 135 -2.72 5.57 -14.75
C LEU A 135 -2.40 4.09 -14.58
N LEU A 136 -1.24 3.69 -15.09
CA LEU A 136 -0.66 2.37 -14.90
C LEU A 136 0.39 2.46 -13.80
N ASP A 137 0.25 1.58 -12.82
CA ASP A 137 1.25 1.34 -11.81
C ASP A 137 2.33 0.41 -12.38
N ASP A 138 3.41 1.00 -12.87
CA ASP A 138 4.56 0.28 -13.42
C ASP A 138 5.87 0.67 -12.75
N HIS A 139 5.77 1.45 -11.67
CA HIS A 139 6.89 1.91 -10.86
C HIS A 139 8.03 2.49 -11.71
N THR A 140 7.67 3.29 -12.72
CA THR A 140 8.63 3.96 -13.59
C THR A 140 8.74 5.45 -13.32
N GLY A 141 9.98 5.92 -13.42
CA GLY A 141 10.28 7.35 -13.38
C GLY A 141 10.27 7.94 -11.97
N PRO A 142 10.62 9.23 -11.86
CA PRO A 142 10.62 9.96 -10.59
C PRO A 142 9.24 9.96 -9.93
N VAL A 143 9.22 9.95 -8.60
CA VAL A 143 7.97 9.93 -7.83
C VAL A 143 7.24 11.28 -8.02
N PRO A 144 6.00 11.29 -8.54
CA PRO A 144 5.28 12.53 -8.82
C PRO A 144 4.94 13.34 -7.57
N GLU A 145 4.86 14.66 -7.70
CA GLU A 145 4.52 15.56 -6.58
C GLU A 145 3.19 15.20 -5.90
N ARG A 146 2.22 14.67 -6.65
CA ARG A 146 0.93 14.24 -6.08
C ARG A 146 1.10 13.11 -5.07
N VAL A 147 2.01 12.17 -5.34
CA VAL A 147 2.36 11.08 -4.41
C VAL A 147 3.06 11.66 -3.18
N TRP A 148 4.03 12.57 -3.35
CA TRP A 148 4.70 13.24 -2.22
C TRP A 148 3.75 14.06 -1.36
N SER A 149 2.77 14.73 -1.96
CA SER A 149 1.75 15.47 -1.23
C SER A 149 0.90 14.57 -0.34
N LEU A 150 0.47 13.43 -0.90
CA LEU A 150 -0.29 12.44 -0.17
C LEU A 150 0.57 11.76 0.91
N TYR A 151 1.83 11.44 0.62
CA TYR A 151 2.82 10.92 1.57
C TYR A 151 2.96 11.84 2.79
N ARG A 152 3.18 13.15 2.57
CA ARG A 152 3.26 14.12 3.68
C ARG A 152 1.99 14.15 4.51
N ARG A 153 0.81 14.05 3.88
CA ARG A 153 -0.48 13.97 4.59
C ARG A 153 -0.55 12.71 5.45
N THR A 154 -0.18 11.56 4.90
CA THR A 154 -0.11 10.28 5.60
C THR A 154 0.77 10.39 6.85
N ILE A 155 2.00 10.90 6.72
CA ILE A 155 2.93 11.08 7.85
C ILE A 155 2.35 12.03 8.91
N ARG A 156 1.80 13.19 8.49
CA ARG A 156 1.15 14.15 9.40
C ARG A 156 0.02 13.52 10.20
N LYS A 157 -0.86 12.78 9.53
CA LYS A 157 -2.02 12.12 10.14
C LYS A 157 -1.62 10.94 11.03
N ALA A 158 -0.59 10.19 10.64
CA ALA A 158 -0.03 9.13 11.47
C ALA A 158 0.68 9.69 12.71
N GLY A 159 1.15 10.95 12.66
CA GLY A 159 1.82 11.62 13.77
C GLY A 159 3.19 11.06 14.12
N ARG A 160 3.78 10.25 13.23
CA ARG A 160 5.09 9.62 13.41
C ARG A 160 5.78 9.37 12.09
N ALA A 161 7.10 9.24 12.12
CA ALA A 161 7.86 8.72 11.00
C ALA A 161 7.47 7.25 10.76
N ILE A 162 7.35 6.87 9.49
CA ILE A 162 7.06 5.51 9.03
C ILE A 162 8.18 5.11 8.06
N PRO A 163 8.79 3.92 8.21
CA PRO A 163 9.72 3.36 7.23
C PRO A 163 9.16 3.50 5.82
N THR A 164 9.95 4.05 4.90
CA THR A 164 9.50 4.37 3.54
C THR A 164 10.44 3.74 2.53
N ILE A 165 9.88 3.01 1.58
CA ILE A 165 10.61 2.49 0.41
C ILE A 165 10.23 3.35 -0.80
N VAL A 166 11.25 3.75 -1.56
CA VAL A 166 11.07 4.31 -2.90
C VAL A 166 11.17 3.15 -3.87
N GLU A 167 10.07 2.83 -4.55
CA GLU A 167 10.03 1.70 -5.48
C GLU A 167 10.31 2.13 -6.92
N TRP A 168 11.03 1.26 -7.63
CA TRP A 168 11.38 1.46 -9.04
C TRP A 168 11.58 0.10 -9.71
N GLU A 169 10.72 -0.28 -10.64
CA GLU A 169 10.73 -1.62 -11.23
C GLU A 169 11.41 -1.71 -12.59
N THR A 170 11.12 -0.74 -13.47
CA THR A 170 11.61 -0.77 -14.86
C THR A 170 12.32 0.52 -15.22
N ASP A 171 13.20 0.46 -16.22
CA ASP A 171 14.06 1.59 -16.62
C ASP A 171 14.81 2.23 -15.43
N VAL A 172 15.36 1.38 -14.56
CA VAL A 172 16.01 1.78 -13.31
C VAL A 172 17.15 2.77 -13.60
N PRO A 173 17.12 3.99 -13.01
CA PRO A 173 18.11 5.01 -13.26
C PRO A 173 19.42 4.69 -12.51
N PRO A 174 20.49 5.47 -12.74
CA PRO A 174 21.67 5.43 -11.89
C PRO A 174 21.32 5.54 -10.41
N ILE A 175 22.09 4.85 -9.56
CA ILE A 175 21.84 4.79 -8.11
C ILE A 175 21.82 6.19 -7.46
N GLU A 176 22.59 7.12 -8.02
CA GLU A 176 22.65 8.51 -7.57
C GLU A 176 21.28 9.20 -7.65
N ASP A 177 20.51 8.93 -8.71
CA ASP A 177 19.17 9.48 -8.89
C ASP A 177 18.17 8.84 -7.91
N LEU A 178 18.29 7.52 -7.66
CA LEU A 178 17.50 6.84 -6.63
C LEU A 178 17.77 7.42 -5.24
N LEU A 179 19.05 7.70 -4.92
CA LEU A 179 19.44 8.26 -3.64
C LEU A 179 18.88 9.67 -3.43
N VAL A 180 18.64 10.44 -4.51
CA VAL A 180 17.95 11.73 -4.43
C VAL A 180 16.50 11.54 -3.95
N GLU A 181 15.76 10.59 -4.50
CA GLU A 181 14.38 10.31 -4.08
C GLU A 181 14.32 9.74 -2.65
N VAL A 182 15.28 8.88 -2.27
CA VAL A 182 15.40 8.40 -0.88
C VAL A 182 15.69 9.56 0.09
N ALA A 183 16.59 10.46 -0.27
CA ALA A 183 16.86 11.66 0.52
C ALA A 183 15.63 12.57 0.61
N ARG A 184 14.86 12.67 -0.47
CA ARG A 184 13.59 13.40 -0.51
C ARG A 184 12.57 12.80 0.45
N ALA A 185 12.35 11.48 0.43
CA ALA A 185 11.43 10.81 1.36
C ALA A 185 11.74 11.16 2.83
N ARG A 186 13.03 11.12 3.21
CA ARG A 186 13.49 11.52 4.56
C ARG A 186 13.15 12.98 4.86
N CYS A 187 13.43 13.88 3.93
CA CYS A 187 13.17 15.31 4.09
C CYS A 187 11.66 15.63 4.21
N GLU A 188 10.84 15.03 3.35
CA GLU A 188 9.38 15.20 3.36
C GLU A 188 8.76 14.66 4.65
N SER A 189 9.26 13.52 5.15
CA SER A 189 8.83 12.93 6.44
C SER A 189 9.15 13.85 7.62
N ALA A 190 10.38 14.37 7.68
CA ALA A 190 10.81 15.30 8.74
C ALA A 190 9.98 16.59 8.71
N ARG A 191 9.83 17.22 7.54
CA ARG A 191 9.02 18.44 7.35
C ARG A 191 7.56 18.23 7.74
N ALA A 192 7.00 17.08 7.40
CA ALA A 192 5.63 16.72 7.75
C ALA A 192 5.43 16.69 9.28
N LEU A 193 6.43 16.24 10.05
CA LEU A 193 6.36 16.17 11.51
C LEU A 193 6.73 17.48 12.21
N GLU A 194 7.66 18.27 11.67
CA GLU A 194 8.01 19.60 12.21
C GLU A 194 6.81 20.54 12.24
N GLY A 195 5.91 20.44 11.25
CA GLY A 195 4.65 21.19 11.21
C GLY A 195 3.64 20.83 12.31
N LEU A 196 3.87 19.78 13.11
CA LEU A 196 3.06 19.42 14.29
C LEU A 196 3.55 20.10 15.58
N GLY A 197 4.67 20.82 15.53
CA GLY A 197 5.41 21.36 16.70
C GLY A 197 5.09 22.79 17.15
N CYS A 198 3.97 23.37 16.73
CA CYS A 198 3.50 24.68 17.22
C CYS A 198 2.03 24.58 17.66
N GLY A 199 1.83 24.12 18.90
CA GLY A 199 0.57 24.22 19.63
C GLY A 199 0.76 25.08 20.86
#